data_AF-A0A661TE28-F1
#
_entry.id   AF-A0A661TE28-F1
#
_cell.length_a   1.000
_cell.length_b   1.000
_cell.length_c   1.000
_cell.angle_alpha   90.00
_cell.angle_beta   90.00
_cell.angle_gamma   90.00
#
_symmetry.space_group_name_H-M   'P 1'
#
loop_
_entity.id
_entity.type
_entity.pdbx_description
1 polymer ?
#
loop_
_entity_poly.entity_id
_entity_poly.type
_entity_poly.pdbx_seq_one_letter_code
_entity_poly.pdbx_strand_id
1 'polypeptide(L)'
;MGDCHYLDGNVQAERKIAMTRKLLDLCGIGKDRLHLYWVSSAEAQRFAETADKVTECVRALGRFDPSGFDLELEAAMRTLDGETVRWTVGKQVGLIREGDVYGRKWDPERLESVLDAVLEREYYKNLICRAIEQGHASVREISTRIGVDLQKVSYVLTDMEKTGMVEFRDMVDRKPVFAVL
;
A
#
# COMPACT_ATOMS: atom_id res chain seq x y z
N MET A 1 20.52 -2.33 -16.82
CA MET A 1 19.50 -3.04 -16.02
C MET A 1 19.73 -4.53 -16.29
N GLY A 2 20.39 -5.24 -15.38
CA GLY A 2 20.96 -6.58 -15.64
C GLY A 2 22.17 -6.92 -14.78
N ASP A 3 22.77 -5.93 -14.11
CA ASP A 3 23.99 -6.11 -13.29
C ASP A 3 23.70 -6.52 -11.84
N CYS A 4 22.53 -7.08 -11.55
CA CYS A 4 22.27 -7.55 -10.19
C CYS A 4 23.13 -8.77 -9.92
N HIS A 5 24.01 -8.65 -8.92
CA HIS A 5 24.86 -9.75 -8.50
C HIS A 5 24.06 -10.99 -8.05
N TYR A 6 22.80 -10.78 -7.67
CA TYR A 6 21.87 -11.81 -7.21
C TYR A 6 20.69 -12.04 -8.18
N LEU A 7 20.97 -11.96 -9.50
CA LEU A 7 20.03 -12.25 -10.59
C LEU A 7 18.88 -11.24 -10.69
N ASP A 8 17.81 -11.44 -9.93
CA ASP A 8 16.54 -10.73 -10.09
C ASP A 8 16.19 -9.82 -8.89
N GLY A 9 17.10 -9.67 -7.93
CA GLY A 9 16.87 -8.84 -6.74
C GLY A 9 16.52 -7.39 -7.07
N ASN A 10 17.16 -6.82 -8.09
CA ASN A 10 16.84 -5.48 -8.60
C ASN A 10 15.44 -5.40 -9.21
N VAL A 11 15.02 -6.42 -9.99
CA VAL A 11 13.68 -6.48 -10.59
C VAL A 11 12.61 -6.57 -9.49
N GLN A 12 12.86 -7.39 -8.47
CA GLN A 12 11.96 -7.50 -7.31
C GLN A 12 11.87 -6.19 -6.53
N ALA A 13 13.00 -5.50 -6.32
CA ALA A 13 13.02 -4.19 -5.68
C ALA A 13 12.26 -3.13 -6.49
N GLU A 14 12.39 -3.12 -7.82
CA GLU A 14 11.64 -2.21 -8.70
C GLU A 14 10.12 -2.38 -8.53
N ARG A 15 9.63 -3.63 -8.55
CA ARG A 15 8.19 -3.91 -8.37
C ARG A 15 7.68 -3.49 -7.00
N LYS A 16 8.45 -3.78 -5.95
CA LYS A 16 8.10 -3.39 -4.57
C LYS A 16 8.05 -1.88 -4.41
N ILE A 17 9.06 -1.15 -4.90
CA ILE A 17 9.07 0.32 -4.84
C ILE A 17 7.94 0.92 -5.67
N ALA A 18 7.63 0.37 -6.85
CA ALA A 18 6.51 0.84 -7.66
C ALA A 18 5.17 0.70 -6.91
N MET A 19 4.93 -0.44 -6.27
CA MET A 19 3.74 -0.67 -5.45
C MET A 19 3.70 0.26 -4.22
N THR A 20 4.81 0.41 -3.50
CA THR A 20 4.90 1.33 -2.34
C THR A 20 4.64 2.78 -2.76
N ARG A 21 5.14 3.21 -3.92
CA ARG A 21 4.84 4.53 -4.48
C ARG A 21 3.34 4.74 -4.70
N LYS A 22 2.65 3.75 -5.28
CA LYS A 22 1.19 3.80 -5.42
C LYS A 22 0.51 3.92 -4.06
N LEU A 23 0.93 3.13 -3.07
CA LEU A 23 0.40 3.23 -1.71
C LEU A 23 0.59 4.64 -1.12
N LEU A 24 1.77 5.25 -1.28
CA LEU A 24 2.02 6.62 -0.80
C LEU A 24 1.11 7.66 -1.46
N ASP A 25 0.76 7.50 -2.75
CA ASP A 25 -0.26 8.32 -3.40
C ASP A 25 -1.64 8.08 -2.78
N LEU A 26 -2.04 6.82 -2.55
CA LEU A 26 -3.31 6.49 -1.89
C LEU A 26 -3.41 7.09 -0.47
N CYS A 27 -2.30 7.14 0.27
CA CYS A 27 -2.24 7.74 1.59
C CYS A 27 -2.23 9.28 1.60
N GLY A 28 -2.15 9.92 0.42
CA GLY A 28 -1.98 11.38 0.32
C GLY A 28 -0.58 11.89 0.69
N ILE A 29 0.39 11.01 0.93
CA ILE A 29 1.80 11.35 1.25
C ILE A 29 2.56 11.77 -0.02
N GLY A 30 2.20 11.16 -1.15
CA GLY A 30 2.76 11.40 -2.46
C GLY A 30 3.91 10.44 -2.81
N LYS A 31 3.81 9.79 -3.97
CA LYS A 31 4.81 8.85 -4.50
C LYS A 31 6.21 9.45 -4.66
N ASP A 32 6.29 10.75 -4.88
CA ASP A 32 7.54 11.46 -5.14
C ASP A 32 8.40 11.61 -3.89
N ARG A 33 7.93 11.16 -2.71
CA ARG A 33 8.75 11.02 -1.50
C ARG A 33 9.56 9.72 -1.45
N LEU A 34 9.35 8.80 -2.39
CA LEU A 34 10.11 7.55 -2.48
C LEU A 34 10.85 7.45 -3.82
N HIS A 35 12.17 7.33 -3.75
CA HIS A 35 13.03 7.29 -4.92
C HIS A 35 13.77 5.95 -5.05
N LEU A 36 13.91 5.46 -6.28
CA LEU A 36 14.77 4.33 -6.62
C LEU A 36 15.58 4.68 -7.87
N TYR A 37 16.89 4.50 -7.76
CA TYR A 37 17.83 4.69 -8.84
C TYR A 37 18.84 3.55 -8.84
N TRP A 38 19.28 3.16 -10.03
CA TRP A 38 20.33 2.16 -10.23
C TRP A 38 21.65 2.87 -10.50
N VAL A 39 22.64 2.63 -9.65
CA VAL A 39 23.99 3.20 -9.77
C VAL A 39 25.01 2.12 -9.48
N SER A 40 25.95 1.91 -10.40
CA SER A 40 27.08 0.99 -10.25
C SER A 40 28.17 1.57 -9.33
N SER A 41 29.01 0.72 -8.74
CA SER A 41 30.15 1.14 -7.91
C SER A 41 31.18 1.99 -8.67
N ALA A 42 31.21 1.90 -10.01
CA ALA A 42 32.08 2.71 -10.86
C ALA A 42 31.48 4.07 -11.26
N GLU A 43 30.20 4.33 -10.95
CA GLU A 43 29.46 5.51 -11.41
C GLU A 43 29.38 6.61 -10.34
N ALA A 44 30.51 6.98 -9.73
CA ALA A 44 30.56 7.96 -8.64
C ALA A 44 29.93 9.32 -9.00
N GLN A 45 30.16 9.82 -10.23
CA GLN A 45 29.56 11.07 -10.68
C GLN A 45 28.03 10.97 -10.78
N ARG A 46 27.52 9.87 -11.34
CA ARG A 46 26.07 9.63 -11.45
C ARG A 46 25.41 9.53 -10.07
N PHE A 47 26.10 8.92 -9.11
CA PHE A 47 25.62 8.88 -7.71
C PHE A 47 25.41 10.29 -7.17
N ALA A 48 26.42 11.16 -7.29
CA ALA A 48 26.35 12.55 -6.83
C ALA A 48 25.18 13.30 -7.51
N GLU A 49 25.10 13.24 -8.84
CA GLU A 49 24.00 13.87 -9.59
C GLU A 49 22.61 13.36 -9.19
N THR A 50 22.50 12.07 -8.86
CA THR A 50 21.24 11.46 -8.42
C THR A 50 20.88 11.90 -7.00
N ALA A 51 21.86 11.95 -6.10
CA ALA A 51 21.67 12.42 -4.73
C ALA A 51 21.23 13.89 -4.70
N ASP A 52 21.82 14.73 -5.55
CA ASP A 52 21.41 16.12 -5.72
C ASP A 52 19.97 16.23 -6.21
N LYS A 53 19.59 15.48 -7.26
CA LYS A 53 18.20 15.44 -7.78
C LYS A 53 17.19 15.02 -6.71
N VAL A 54 17.47 13.96 -5.96
CA VAL A 54 16.58 13.51 -4.87
C VAL A 54 16.46 14.59 -3.79
N THR A 55 17.57 15.22 -3.43
CA THR A 55 17.58 16.29 -2.44
C THR A 55 16.75 17.49 -2.90
N GLU A 56 16.86 17.89 -4.16
CA GLU A 56 16.06 18.96 -4.75
C GLU A 56 14.57 18.62 -4.78
N CYS A 57 14.21 17.40 -5.20
CA CYS A 57 12.83 16.92 -5.16
C CYS A 57 12.25 16.99 -3.73
N VAL A 58 12.97 16.46 -2.73
CA VAL A 58 12.53 16.48 -1.33
C VAL A 58 12.42 17.91 -0.79
N ARG A 59 13.35 18.81 -1.14
CA ARG A 59 13.27 20.24 -0.78
C ARG A 59 12.03 20.91 -1.37
N ALA A 60 11.72 20.64 -2.65
CA ALA A 60 10.55 21.18 -3.33
C ALA A 60 9.23 20.68 -2.72
N LEU A 61 9.18 19.43 -2.26
CA LEU A 61 8.03 18.84 -1.56
C LEU A 61 7.87 19.37 -0.11
N GLY A 62 8.85 20.08 0.41
CA GLY A 62 8.86 20.57 1.78
C GLY A 62 9.03 19.48 2.85
N ARG A 63 9.20 19.93 4.09
CA ARG A 63 9.33 19.06 5.26
C ARG A 63 8.08 18.21 5.41
N PHE A 64 8.26 16.90 5.53
CA PHE A 64 7.18 15.99 5.85
C PHE A 64 6.80 16.10 7.33
N ASP A 65 5.51 16.25 7.60
CA ASP A 65 4.95 16.24 8.96
C ASP A 65 4.21 14.92 9.19
N PRO A 66 4.82 13.93 9.89
CA PRO A 66 4.21 12.64 10.11
C PRO A 66 2.99 12.70 11.05
N SER A 67 2.86 13.75 11.88
CA SER A 67 1.76 13.85 12.84
C SER A 67 0.40 14.02 12.17
N GLY A 68 0.38 14.62 10.97
CA GLY A 68 -0.82 14.74 10.15
C GLY A 68 -1.24 13.45 9.43
N PHE A 69 -0.43 12.39 9.50
CA PHE A 69 -0.65 11.13 8.76
C PHE A 69 -0.57 9.89 9.66
N ASP A 70 -0.78 10.01 10.98
CA ASP A 70 -0.63 8.88 11.93
C ASP A 70 -1.47 7.66 11.53
N LEU A 71 -2.73 7.88 11.16
CA LEU A 71 -3.66 6.82 10.79
C LEU A 71 -3.26 6.19 9.44
N GLU A 72 -2.88 7.02 8.47
CA GLU A 72 -2.50 6.62 7.12
C GLU A 72 -1.17 5.87 7.11
N LEU A 73 -0.19 6.31 7.91
CA LEU A 73 1.12 5.67 8.05
C LEU A 73 1.00 4.30 8.71
N GLU A 74 0.28 4.20 9.82
CA GLU A 74 0.04 2.92 10.50
C GLU A 74 -0.68 1.93 9.57
N ALA A 75 -1.73 2.38 8.89
CA ALA A 75 -2.46 1.55 7.93
C ALA A 75 -1.57 1.11 6.76
N ALA A 76 -0.73 2.01 6.23
CA ALA A 76 0.21 1.70 5.16
C ALA A 76 1.25 0.67 5.61
N MET A 77 1.82 0.83 6.80
CA MET A 77 2.78 -0.12 7.38
C MET A 77 2.16 -1.51 7.52
N ARG A 78 0.99 -1.63 8.15
CA ARG A 78 0.26 -2.91 8.26
C ARG A 78 -0.04 -3.53 6.90
N THR A 79 -0.37 -2.70 5.91
CA THR A 79 -0.63 -3.16 4.54
C THR A 79 0.61 -3.74 3.88
N LEU A 80 1.77 -3.10 4.03
CA LEU A 80 3.03 -3.57 3.46
C LEU A 80 3.61 -4.78 4.21
N ASP A 81 3.35 -4.90 5.51
CA ASP A 81 3.76 -6.05 6.33
C ASP A 81 2.84 -7.27 6.13
N GLY A 82 1.61 -7.03 5.66
CA GLY A 82 0.61 -8.05 5.39
C GLY A 82 1.03 -9.09 4.35
N GLU A 83 0.76 -10.36 4.65
CA GLU A 83 1.14 -11.49 3.81
C GLU A 83 0.58 -11.38 2.39
N THR A 84 -0.68 -10.99 2.25
CA THR A 84 -1.35 -10.88 0.94
C THR A 84 -0.58 -9.96 0.00
N VAL A 85 -0.30 -8.73 0.42
CA VAL A 85 0.41 -7.74 -0.40
C VAL A 85 1.83 -8.21 -0.72
N ARG A 86 2.57 -8.71 0.29
CA ARG A 86 3.94 -9.22 0.12
C ARG A 86 4.01 -10.39 -0.85
N TRP A 87 3.07 -11.32 -0.74
CA TRP A 87 3.00 -12.49 -1.60
C TRP A 87 2.64 -12.10 -3.03
N THR A 88 1.62 -11.27 -3.23
CA THR A 88 1.17 -10.90 -4.59
C THR A 88 2.28 -10.16 -5.35
N VAL A 89 2.93 -9.16 -4.74
CA VAL A 89 4.04 -8.45 -5.41
C VAL A 89 5.24 -9.35 -5.65
N GLY A 90 5.56 -10.24 -4.71
CA GLY A 90 6.70 -11.17 -4.83
C GLY A 90 6.53 -12.19 -5.95
N LYS A 91 5.29 -12.60 -6.24
CA LYS A 91 4.97 -13.55 -7.32
C LYS A 91 4.92 -12.91 -8.70
N GLN A 92 4.92 -11.57 -8.79
CA GLN A 92 4.72 -10.87 -10.06
C GLN A 92 5.70 -11.31 -11.15
N VAL A 93 6.99 -11.36 -10.84
CA VAL A 93 8.04 -11.73 -11.81
C VAL A 93 7.85 -13.16 -12.32
N GLY A 94 7.56 -14.11 -11.41
CA GLY A 94 7.33 -15.51 -11.76
C GLY A 94 6.08 -15.70 -12.63
N LEU A 95 4.96 -15.05 -12.28
CA LEU A 95 3.71 -15.16 -13.03
C LEU A 95 3.83 -14.63 -14.49
N ILE A 96 4.67 -13.62 -14.70
CA ILE A 96 4.92 -13.06 -16.04
C ILE A 96 5.89 -13.96 -16.84
N ARG A 97 6.99 -14.40 -16.22
CA ARG A 97 8.06 -15.13 -16.93
C ARG A 97 7.74 -16.61 -17.11
N GLU A 98 7.35 -17.28 -16.02
CA GLU A 98 7.16 -18.72 -15.91
C GLU A 98 5.69 -19.13 -16.08
N GLY A 99 4.76 -18.25 -15.66
CA GLY A 99 3.33 -18.51 -15.66
C GLY A 99 2.81 -19.00 -14.32
N ASP A 100 1.52 -19.29 -14.24
CA ASP A 100 0.90 -19.89 -13.06
C ASP A 100 1.18 -21.39 -12.95
N VAL A 101 0.62 -22.04 -11.92
CA VAL A 101 0.77 -23.48 -11.67
C VAL A 101 0.25 -24.37 -12.81
N TYR A 102 -0.49 -23.81 -13.77
CA TYR A 102 -0.98 -24.50 -14.97
C TYR A 102 -0.18 -24.13 -16.23
N GLY A 103 0.92 -23.40 -16.08
CA GLY A 103 1.76 -22.93 -17.19
C GLY A 103 1.16 -21.76 -17.98
N ARG A 104 0.07 -21.13 -17.49
CA ARG A 104 -0.55 -19.99 -18.18
C ARG A 104 0.21 -18.72 -17.84
N LYS A 105 0.72 -18.03 -18.86
CA LYS A 105 1.36 -16.73 -18.67
C LYS A 105 0.34 -15.65 -18.39
N TRP A 106 0.65 -14.81 -17.42
CA TRP A 106 -0.20 -13.68 -17.07
C TRP A 106 0.16 -12.46 -17.90
N ASP A 107 -0.86 -11.79 -18.40
CA ASP A 107 -0.74 -10.47 -19.01
C ASP A 107 -0.25 -9.46 -17.95
N PRO A 108 0.82 -8.68 -18.21
CA PRO A 108 1.38 -7.75 -17.24
C PRO A 108 0.40 -6.65 -16.78
N GLU A 109 -0.40 -6.09 -17.69
CA GLU A 109 -1.34 -5.01 -17.38
C GLU A 109 -2.47 -5.53 -16.49
N ARG A 110 -3.01 -6.71 -16.84
CA ARG A 110 -4.00 -7.40 -16.01
C ARG A 110 -3.44 -7.68 -14.62
N LEU A 111 -2.21 -8.20 -14.52
CA LEU A 111 -1.60 -8.50 -13.22
C LEU A 111 -1.39 -7.23 -12.38
N GLU A 112 -0.99 -6.13 -13.02
CA GLU A 112 -0.87 -4.83 -12.37
C GLU A 112 -2.22 -4.33 -11.82
N SER A 113 -3.30 -4.45 -12.59
CA SER A 113 -4.65 -4.07 -12.10
C SER A 113 -5.10 -4.91 -10.91
N VAL A 114 -4.77 -6.20 -10.87
CA VAL A 114 -5.05 -7.10 -9.74
C VAL A 114 -4.23 -6.70 -8.52
N LEU A 115 -2.95 -6.39 -8.70
CA LEU A 115 -2.08 -5.90 -7.63
C LEU A 115 -2.60 -4.60 -7.02
N ASP A 116 -3.02 -3.66 -7.86
CA ASP A 116 -3.56 -2.38 -7.42
C ASP A 116 -4.86 -2.57 -6.64
N ALA A 117 -5.77 -3.42 -7.13
CA ALA A 117 -7.01 -3.73 -6.42
C ALA A 117 -6.78 -4.45 -5.07
N VAL A 118 -5.78 -5.34 -5.00
CA VAL A 118 -5.38 -5.99 -3.74
C VAL A 118 -4.80 -4.95 -2.78
N LEU A 119 -3.83 -4.15 -3.23
CA LEU A 119 -3.20 -3.10 -2.43
C LEU A 119 -4.24 -2.12 -1.86
N GLU A 120 -5.14 -1.64 -2.71
CA GLU A 120 -6.21 -0.73 -2.34
C GLU A 120 -7.13 -1.35 -1.28
N ARG A 121 -7.58 -2.59 -1.50
CA ARG A 121 -8.46 -3.28 -0.56
C ARG A 121 -7.79 -3.49 0.79
N GLU A 122 -6.56 -4.02 0.82
CA GLU A 122 -5.84 -4.25 2.07
C GLU A 122 -5.54 -2.94 2.81
N TYR A 123 -5.24 -1.85 2.08
CA TYR A 123 -5.08 -0.53 2.67
C TYR A 123 -6.36 -0.04 3.36
N TYR A 124 -7.51 -0.08 2.69
CA TYR A 124 -8.77 0.38 3.31
C TYR A 124 -9.21 -0.47 4.49
N LYS A 125 -8.94 -1.78 4.49
CA LYS A 125 -9.18 -2.63 5.65
C LYS A 125 -8.36 -2.15 6.85
N ASN A 126 -7.06 -1.95 6.67
CA ASN A 126 -6.18 -1.46 7.72
C ASN A 126 -6.53 -0.04 8.18
N LEU A 127 -6.98 0.82 7.26
CA LEU A 127 -7.42 2.18 7.55
C LEU A 127 -8.68 2.19 8.44
N ILE A 128 -9.64 1.31 8.13
CA ILE A 128 -10.87 1.13 8.90
C ILE A 128 -10.55 0.52 10.27
N CYS A 129 -9.73 -0.53 10.35
CA CYS A 129 -9.28 -1.09 11.64
C CYS A 129 -8.66 0.00 12.51
N ARG A 130 -7.77 0.82 11.94
CA ARG A 130 -7.11 1.90 12.68
C ARG A 130 -8.09 2.98 13.14
N ALA A 131 -9.09 3.31 12.33
CA ALA A 131 -10.14 4.24 12.74
C ALA A 131 -10.96 3.69 13.92
N ILE A 132 -11.31 2.39 13.91
CA ILE A 132 -12.03 1.73 15.01
C ILE A 132 -11.17 1.70 16.29
N GLU A 133 -9.87 1.40 16.18
CA GLU A 133 -8.92 1.47 17.29
C GLU A 133 -8.82 2.89 17.90
N GLN A 134 -8.97 3.93 17.08
CA GLN A 134 -9.05 5.33 17.51
C GLN A 134 -10.42 5.72 18.11
N GLY A 135 -11.36 4.77 18.19
CA GLY A 135 -12.68 4.95 18.80
C GLY A 135 -13.81 5.31 17.82
N HIS A 136 -13.56 5.32 16.51
CA HIS A 136 -14.60 5.55 15.50
C HIS A 136 -15.33 4.25 15.20
N ALA A 137 -16.51 4.07 15.77
CA ALA A 137 -17.13 2.75 15.84
C ALA A 137 -18.30 2.57 14.86
N SER A 138 -18.90 3.66 14.37
CA SER A 138 -19.96 3.61 13.36
C SER A 138 -19.45 3.90 11.95
N VAL A 139 -20.16 3.37 10.94
CA VAL A 139 -19.85 3.59 9.50
C VAL A 139 -19.68 5.07 9.17
N ARG A 140 -20.50 5.95 9.76
CA ARG A 140 -20.44 7.40 9.52
C ARG A 140 -19.21 8.05 10.14
N GLU A 141 -18.85 7.66 11.35
CA GLU A 141 -17.66 8.18 12.02
C GLU A 141 -16.39 7.73 11.28
N ILE A 142 -16.33 6.45 10.90
CA ILE A 142 -15.23 5.88 10.14
C ILE A 142 -15.08 6.63 8.81
N SER A 143 -16.15 6.72 8.01
CA SER A 143 -16.18 7.44 6.74
C SER A 143 -15.72 8.90 6.87
N THR A 144 -16.20 9.61 7.89
CA THR A 144 -15.79 11.00 8.16
C THR A 144 -14.31 11.08 8.53
N ARG A 145 -13.81 10.16 9.35
CA ARG A 145 -12.42 10.14 9.83
C ARG A 145 -11.42 9.85 8.72
N ILE A 146 -11.74 8.92 7.83
CA ILE A 146 -10.82 8.45 6.78
C ILE A 146 -11.04 9.14 5.43
N GLY A 147 -12.08 9.96 5.29
CA GLY A 147 -12.39 10.69 4.06
C GLY A 147 -12.86 9.80 2.91
N VAL A 148 -13.51 8.68 3.20
CA VAL A 148 -13.98 7.70 2.20
C VAL A 148 -15.49 7.63 2.19
N ASP A 149 -16.08 7.39 1.01
CA ASP A 149 -17.52 7.25 0.84
C ASP A 149 -18.16 6.18 1.75
N LEU A 150 -19.35 6.48 2.28
CA LEU A 150 -20.09 5.63 3.21
C LEU A 150 -20.37 4.23 2.66
N GLN A 151 -20.73 4.11 1.37
CA GLN A 151 -21.03 2.83 0.75
C GLN A 151 -19.76 1.98 0.67
N LYS A 152 -18.62 2.59 0.32
CA LYS A 152 -17.33 1.90 0.29
C LYS A 152 -16.92 1.42 1.69
N VAL A 153 -17.05 2.25 2.72
CA VAL A 153 -16.78 1.83 4.12
C VAL A 153 -17.70 0.69 4.53
N SER A 154 -19.01 0.80 4.26
CA SER A 154 -19.97 -0.25 4.59
C SER A 154 -19.63 -1.57 3.90
N TYR A 155 -19.26 -1.53 2.62
CA TYR A 155 -18.89 -2.73 1.86
C TYR A 155 -17.64 -3.41 2.43
N VAL A 156 -16.60 -2.62 2.73
CA VAL A 156 -15.34 -3.15 3.28
C VAL A 156 -15.57 -3.72 4.69
N LEU A 157 -16.37 -3.06 5.54
CA LEU A 157 -16.72 -3.59 6.86
C LEU A 157 -17.43 -4.95 6.79
N THR A 158 -18.37 -5.13 5.85
CA THR A 158 -19.04 -6.42 5.65
C THR A 158 -18.06 -7.51 5.22
N ASP A 159 -17.06 -7.19 4.39
CA ASP A 159 -16.00 -8.13 4.02
C ASP A 159 -15.12 -8.48 5.23
N MET A 160 -14.73 -7.47 6.01
CA MET A 160 -13.91 -7.63 7.22
C MET A 160 -14.61 -8.47 8.29
N GLU A 161 -15.92 -8.29 8.48
CA GLU A 161 -16.74 -9.08 9.41
C GLU A 161 -16.75 -10.56 9.00
N LYS A 162 -16.95 -10.86 7.71
CA LYS A 162 -16.91 -12.23 7.18
C LYS A 162 -15.55 -12.90 7.37
N THR A 163 -14.47 -12.12 7.38
CA THR A 163 -13.11 -12.63 7.59
C THR A 163 -12.67 -12.60 9.05
N GLY A 164 -13.53 -12.20 10.00
CA GLY A 164 -13.20 -12.16 11.42
C GLY A 164 -12.17 -11.10 11.79
N MET A 165 -12.05 -10.02 11.01
CA MET A 165 -11.18 -8.87 11.34
C MET A 165 -11.89 -7.85 12.24
N VAL A 166 -13.21 -7.76 12.12
CA VAL A 166 -14.08 -6.92 12.95
C VAL A 166 -15.33 -7.69 13.32
N GLU A 167 -15.99 -7.29 14.39
CA GLU A 167 -17.30 -7.80 14.78
C GLU A 167 -18.31 -6.66 14.92
N PHE A 168 -19.56 -6.94 14.56
CA PHE A 168 -20.68 -6.13 15.00
C PHE A 168 -20.85 -6.27 16.52
N ARG A 169 -20.73 -5.16 17.25
CA ARG A 169 -20.82 -5.14 18.71
C ARG A 169 -22.23 -4.82 19.22
N ASP A 170 -22.85 -3.73 18.75
CA ASP A 170 -24.16 -3.28 19.23
C ASP A 170 -24.85 -2.27 18.28
N MET A 171 -26.13 -1.95 18.55
CA MET A 171 -26.87 -0.85 17.95
C MET A 171 -26.97 0.35 18.91
N VAL A 172 -26.23 1.43 18.64
CA VAL A 172 -26.35 2.69 19.40
C VAL A 172 -27.11 3.71 18.55
N ASP A 173 -28.23 4.23 19.04
CA ASP A 173 -29.10 5.18 18.32
C ASP A 173 -29.52 4.69 16.91
N ARG A 174 -29.81 3.39 16.77
CA ARG A 174 -30.10 2.71 15.49
C ARG A 174 -28.93 2.73 14.49
N LYS A 175 -27.71 2.98 14.94
CA LYS A 175 -26.48 2.90 14.15
C LYS A 175 -25.69 1.66 14.56
N PRO A 176 -25.23 0.85 13.60
CA PRO A 176 -24.37 -0.30 13.91
C PRO A 176 -22.99 0.18 14.37
N VAL A 177 -22.50 -0.45 15.43
CA VAL A 177 -21.20 -0.19 16.04
C VAL A 177 -20.31 -1.43 15.91
N PHE A 178 -19.08 -1.24 15.45
CA PHE A 178 -18.10 -2.31 15.19
C PHE A 178 -16.91 -2.22 16.14
N ALA A 179 -16.27 -3.37 16.38
CA ALA A 179 -15.02 -3.48 17.12
C ALA A 179 -14.01 -4.34 16.33
N VAL A 180 -12.71 -4.04 16.47
CA VAL A 180 -11.64 -4.90 15.93
C VAL A 180 -11.50 -6.13 16.82
N LEU A 181 -11.33 -7.31 16.20
CA LEU A 181 -11.12 -8.59 16.87
C LEU A 181 -9.64 -8.84 17.20
#